data_AF-A0A257QKA6-F1
#
_entry.id   AF-A0A257QKA6-F1
#
_cell.length_a   1.000
_cell.length_b   1.000
_cell.length_c   1.000
_cell.angle_alpha   90.00
_cell.angle_beta   90.00
_cell.angle_gamma   90.00
#
_symmetry.space_group_name_H-M   'P 1'
#
loop_
_entity.id
_entity.type
_entity.pdbx_description
1 polymer ?
#
loop_
_entity_poly.entity_id
_entity_poly.type
_entity_poly.pdbx_seq_one_letter_code
_entity_poly.pdbx_strand_id
1 'polypeptide(L)'
;MVLSDTLNYNDIKKESVFTGNVVMTRGLMTLRSDTLSMHEDAAGFQYGTATVGAGKLVFVRQERPEKYEVIEARGLRAEYNGKTDEFEMIGKAVLTRFVCGKPFDTISGERVKYNQKTDIYEAFGGPNSAAAGGRVRSVAQPTAKIDAAIAECSKKSVKKG
;
A
#
# COMPACT_ATOMS: atom_id res chain seq x y z
N MET A 1 3.16 11.47 10.02
CA MET A 1 3.11 12.84 9.46
C MET A 1 2.14 12.86 8.29
N VAL A 2 1.34 13.92 8.14
CA VAL A 2 0.47 14.11 6.95
C VAL A 2 0.67 15.54 6.45
N LEU A 3 0.87 15.69 5.15
CA LEU A 3 0.89 16.97 4.43
C LEU A 3 -0.36 17.04 3.57
N SER A 4 -1.05 18.18 3.58
CA SER A 4 -2.25 18.43 2.78
C SER A 4 -2.50 19.94 2.65
N ASP A 5 -3.41 20.30 1.75
CA ASP A 5 -3.82 21.69 1.58
C ASP A 5 -4.75 22.15 2.72
N THR A 6 -5.61 21.24 3.22
CA THR A 6 -6.53 21.51 4.34
C THR A 6 -6.62 20.33 5.31
N LEU A 7 -7.00 20.62 6.56
CA LEU A 7 -7.31 19.66 7.61
C LEU A 7 -8.60 20.08 8.34
N ASN A 8 -9.54 19.15 8.48
CA ASN A 8 -10.66 19.24 9.41
C ASN A 8 -10.49 18.19 10.51
N TYR A 9 -10.43 18.62 11.77
CA TYR A 9 -10.26 17.75 12.93
C TYR A 9 -11.45 17.88 13.89
N ASN A 10 -12.05 16.75 14.25
CA ASN A 10 -13.10 16.65 15.27
C ASN A 10 -12.55 15.94 16.51
N ASP A 11 -12.29 16.70 17.57
CA ASP A 11 -11.71 16.15 18.79
C ASP A 11 -12.66 15.25 19.59
N ILE A 12 -13.97 15.51 19.53
CA ILE A 12 -14.97 14.70 20.23
C ILE A 12 -15.03 13.30 19.62
N LYS A 13 -14.94 13.21 18.29
CA LYS A 13 -14.98 11.95 17.54
C LYS A 13 -13.62 11.32 17.30
N LYS A 14 -12.52 12.06 17.57
CA LYS A 14 -11.15 11.67 17.21
C LYS A 14 -11.01 11.35 15.71
N GLU A 15 -11.60 12.20 14.88
CA GLU A 15 -11.60 12.06 13.42
C GLU A 15 -10.81 13.20 12.76
N SER A 16 -10.00 12.88 11.75
CA SER A 16 -9.26 13.85 10.93
C SER A 16 -9.57 13.62 9.45
N VAL A 17 -9.83 14.70 8.70
CA VAL A 17 -10.00 14.66 7.25
C VAL A 17 -9.00 15.63 6.61
N PHE A 18 -8.06 15.07 5.87
CA PHE A 18 -7.05 15.80 5.09
C PHE A 18 -7.49 15.85 3.64
N THR A 19 -7.43 17.02 3.01
CA THR A 19 -7.84 17.20 1.60
C THR A 19 -6.84 18.05 0.84
N GLY A 20 -6.60 17.68 -0.41
CA GLY A 20 -5.72 18.36 -1.35
C GLY A 20 -4.27 17.87 -1.25
N ASN A 21 -3.76 17.31 -2.35
CA ASN A 21 -2.39 16.83 -2.51
C ASN A 21 -1.84 16.03 -1.32
N VAL A 22 -2.67 15.14 -0.76
CA VAL A 22 -2.37 14.49 0.51
C VAL A 22 -1.16 13.57 0.36
N VAL A 23 -0.18 13.74 1.25
CA VAL A 23 0.95 12.83 1.43
C VAL A 23 1.02 12.43 2.90
N MET A 24 0.74 11.17 3.19
CA MET A 24 0.92 10.59 4.52
C MET A 24 2.22 9.81 4.57
N THR A 25 2.96 9.95 5.68
CA THR A 25 4.13 9.12 6.02
C THR A 25 3.94 8.46 7.38
N ARG A 26 4.10 7.12 7.43
CA ARG A 26 4.06 6.29 8.63
C ARG A 26 5.23 5.29 8.61
N GLY A 27 6.25 5.55 9.42
CA GLY A 27 7.50 4.81 9.32
C GLY A 27 8.07 4.93 7.90
N LEU A 28 8.31 3.78 7.27
CA LEU A 28 8.79 3.67 5.88
C LEU A 28 7.66 3.55 4.84
N MET A 29 6.41 3.77 5.25
CA MET A 29 5.24 3.82 4.37
C MET A 29 4.94 5.26 3.96
N THR A 30 4.65 5.45 2.67
CA THR A 30 4.08 6.68 2.12
C THR A 30 2.77 6.37 1.41
N LEU A 31 1.79 7.26 1.54
CA LEU A 31 0.51 7.20 0.84
C LEU A 31 0.24 8.55 0.19
N ARG A 32 -0.22 8.54 -1.06
CA ARG A 32 -0.63 9.72 -1.84
C ARG A 32 -2.08 9.60 -2.26
N SER A 33 -2.87 10.63 -1.99
CA SER A 33 -4.31 10.68 -2.32
C SER A 33 -4.82 12.13 -2.48
N ASP A 34 -6.08 12.29 -2.89
CA ASP A 34 -6.72 13.62 -2.89
C ASP A 34 -7.39 13.90 -1.53
N THR A 35 -7.95 12.86 -0.90
CA THR A 35 -8.51 12.93 0.46
C THR A 35 -8.02 11.76 1.29
N LEU A 36 -7.80 11.99 2.58
CA LEU A 36 -7.52 10.97 3.59
C LEU A 36 -8.35 11.25 4.83
N SER A 37 -9.22 10.32 5.20
CA SER A 37 -9.94 10.32 6.47
C SER A 37 -9.28 9.34 7.43
N MET A 38 -9.02 9.78 8.66
CA MET A 38 -8.45 8.97 9.72
C MET A 38 -9.33 9.04 10.96
N HIS A 39 -9.43 7.93 11.70
CA HIS A 39 -10.07 7.91 13.01
C HIS A 39 -9.36 6.93 13.94
N GLU A 40 -9.54 7.13 15.24
CA GLU A 40 -9.03 6.25 16.29
C GLU A 40 -10.20 5.66 17.07
N ASP A 41 -10.18 4.34 17.31
CA ASP A 41 -11.19 3.70 18.15
C ASP A 41 -10.88 3.83 19.65
N ALA A 42 -11.80 3.40 20.50
CA ALA A 42 -11.65 3.49 21.95
C ALA A 42 -10.48 2.64 22.52
N ALA A 43 -9.96 1.69 21.74
CA ALA A 43 -8.79 0.89 22.10
C ALA A 43 -7.47 1.49 21.57
N GLY A 44 -7.53 2.65 20.89
CA GLY A 44 -6.37 3.34 20.33
C GLY A 44 -5.93 2.83 18.95
N PHE A 45 -6.71 1.96 18.29
CA PHE A 45 -6.37 1.54 16.94
C PHE A 45 -6.77 2.59 15.92
N GLN A 46 -5.86 2.87 15.00
CA GLN A 46 -6.07 3.87 13.96
C GLN A 46 -6.52 3.24 12.66
N TYR A 47 -7.48 3.87 12.01
CA TYR A 47 -8.04 3.45 10.74
C TYR A 47 -7.94 4.58 9.75
N GLY A 48 -7.77 4.23 8.48
CA GLY A 48 -7.60 5.20 7.39
C GLY A 48 -8.46 4.84 6.19
N THR A 49 -8.98 5.85 5.50
CA THR A 49 -9.58 5.73 4.18
C THR A 49 -9.03 6.84 3.30
N ALA A 50 -8.31 6.46 2.24
CA ALA A 50 -7.79 7.37 1.23
C ALA A 50 -8.56 7.21 -0.08
N THR A 51 -8.86 8.32 -0.74
CA THR A 51 -9.59 8.35 -2.02
C THR A 51 -8.99 9.39 -2.97
N VAL A 52 -9.32 9.24 -4.25
CA VAL A 52 -8.90 10.13 -5.33
C VAL A 52 -10.06 10.41 -6.27
N GLY A 53 -9.98 11.54 -6.99
CA GLY A 53 -10.90 11.87 -8.07
C GLY A 53 -10.76 10.97 -9.30
N ALA A 54 -11.66 11.17 -10.26
CA ALA A 54 -11.68 10.39 -11.50
C ALA A 54 -10.35 10.48 -12.28
N GLY A 55 -9.93 9.36 -12.85
CA GLY A 55 -8.69 9.27 -13.64
C GLY A 55 -7.39 9.16 -12.83
N LYS A 56 -7.45 9.24 -11.50
CA LYS A 56 -6.31 9.04 -10.60
C LYS A 56 -6.41 7.70 -9.86
N LEU A 57 -5.32 7.32 -9.19
CA LEU A 57 -5.28 6.21 -8.24
C LEU A 57 -4.59 6.67 -6.96
N VAL A 58 -5.11 6.25 -5.82
CA VAL A 58 -4.36 6.26 -4.56
C VAL A 58 -3.09 5.44 -4.78
N PHE A 59 -1.98 5.95 -4.28
CA PHE A 59 -0.69 5.28 -4.38
C PHE A 59 -0.10 5.07 -3.00
N VAL A 60 0.27 3.83 -2.68
CA VAL A 60 0.97 3.45 -1.47
C VAL A 60 2.34 2.90 -1.86
N ARG A 61 3.37 3.30 -1.11
CA ARG A 61 4.72 2.78 -1.23
C ARG A 61 5.32 2.51 0.15
N GLN A 62 5.70 1.26 0.39
CA GLN A 62 6.32 0.79 1.63
C GLN A 62 7.73 0.29 1.34
N GLU A 63 8.74 0.88 1.99
CA GLU A 63 10.10 0.36 1.92
C GLU A 63 10.36 -0.69 2.99
N ARG A 64 11.18 -1.68 2.64
CA ARG A 64 11.60 -2.81 3.46
C ARG A 64 13.10 -3.03 3.29
N PRO A 65 13.92 -2.11 3.83
CA PRO A 65 15.36 -2.11 3.60
C PRO A 65 16.04 -3.39 4.07
N GLU A 66 15.50 -4.04 5.11
CA GLU A 66 15.98 -5.31 5.63
C GLU A 66 15.87 -6.47 4.62
N LYS A 67 14.95 -6.37 3.65
CA LYS A 67 14.76 -7.32 2.55
C LYS A 67 15.16 -6.77 1.18
N TYR A 68 15.70 -5.55 1.11
CA TYR A 68 15.94 -4.84 -0.17
C TYR A 68 14.66 -4.73 -1.01
N GLU A 69 13.50 -4.63 -0.34
CA GLU A 69 12.19 -4.68 -0.96
C GLU A 69 11.48 -3.32 -0.95
N VAL A 70 10.61 -3.13 -1.94
CA VAL A 70 9.60 -2.07 -1.95
C VAL A 70 8.27 -2.69 -2.36
N ILE A 71 7.22 -2.45 -1.57
CA ILE A 71 5.85 -2.77 -1.96
C ILE A 71 5.20 -1.50 -2.48
N GLU A 72 4.71 -1.54 -3.71
CA GLU A 72 3.86 -0.49 -4.27
C GLU A 72 2.44 -1.01 -4.45
N ALA A 73 1.46 -0.18 -4.11
CA ALA A 73 0.06 -0.51 -4.33
C ALA A 73 -0.72 0.68 -4.90
N ARG A 74 -1.65 0.40 -5.81
CA ARG A 74 -2.48 1.38 -6.51
C ARG A 74 -3.93 0.92 -6.51
N GLY A 75 -4.86 1.86 -6.42
CA GLY A 75 -6.31 1.60 -6.44
C GLY A 75 -7.12 2.89 -6.38
N LEU A 76 -8.44 2.81 -6.58
CA LEU A 76 -9.33 3.97 -6.48
C LEU A 76 -9.52 4.43 -5.03
N ARG A 77 -9.45 3.48 -4.09
CA ARG A 77 -9.50 3.71 -2.65
C ARG A 77 -8.45 2.84 -1.96
N ALA A 78 -7.87 3.35 -0.88
CA ALA A 78 -7.13 2.53 0.07
C ALA A 78 -7.79 2.59 1.44
N GLU A 79 -7.89 1.46 2.11
CA GLU A 79 -8.33 1.37 3.50
C GLU A 79 -7.20 0.79 4.36
N TYR A 80 -7.10 1.23 5.62
CA TYR A 80 -6.17 0.66 6.58
C TYR A 80 -6.89 0.33 7.88
N ASN A 81 -6.58 -0.84 8.42
CA ASN A 81 -7.07 -1.34 9.70
C ASN A 81 -5.89 -1.50 10.67
N GLY A 82 -5.80 -0.61 11.66
CA GLY A 82 -4.73 -0.61 12.66
C GLY A 82 -4.79 -1.76 13.65
N LYS A 83 -5.94 -2.43 13.77
CA LYS A 83 -6.08 -3.62 14.64
C LYS A 83 -5.40 -4.84 14.04
N THR A 84 -5.47 -5.00 12.72
CA THR A 84 -4.90 -6.17 12.00
C THR A 84 -3.61 -5.85 11.26
N ASP A 85 -3.22 -4.58 11.18
CA ASP A 85 -2.14 -4.08 10.33
C ASP A 85 -2.31 -4.44 8.84
N GLU A 86 -3.56 -4.40 8.40
CA GLU A 86 -3.93 -4.67 7.01
C GLU A 86 -4.19 -3.35 6.28
N PHE A 87 -3.62 -3.19 5.09
CA PHE A 87 -4.14 -2.24 4.12
C PHE A 87 -4.80 -2.96 2.96
N GLU A 88 -5.84 -2.34 2.40
CA GLU A 88 -6.59 -2.87 1.28
C GLU A 88 -6.70 -1.82 0.19
N MET A 89 -6.29 -2.18 -1.03
CA MET A 89 -6.58 -1.38 -2.23
C MET A 89 -7.89 -1.87 -2.84
N ILE A 90 -8.77 -0.94 -3.18
CA ILE A 90 -10.12 -1.21 -3.68
C ILE A 90 -10.35 -0.46 -4.99
N GLY A 91 -10.89 -1.17 -5.99
CA GLY A 91 -11.13 -0.70 -7.34
C GLY A 91 -9.84 -0.52 -8.13
N LYS A 92 -9.72 -1.18 -9.29
CA LYS A 92 -8.51 -1.20 -10.11
C LYS A 92 -7.25 -1.49 -9.28
N ALA A 93 -7.37 -2.41 -8.33
CA ALA A 93 -6.33 -2.69 -7.36
C ALA A 93 -5.15 -3.41 -7.99
N VAL A 94 -3.94 -2.87 -7.81
CA VAL A 94 -2.68 -3.48 -8.24
C VAL A 94 -1.68 -3.36 -7.11
N LEU A 95 -1.03 -4.46 -6.75
CA LEU A 95 0.11 -4.49 -5.84
C LEU A 95 1.30 -5.10 -6.56
N THR A 96 2.46 -4.46 -6.45
CA THR A 96 3.72 -4.95 -7.01
C THR A 96 4.79 -4.97 -5.92
N ARG A 97 5.42 -6.13 -5.75
CA ARG A 97 6.63 -6.28 -4.93
C ARG A 97 7.84 -6.09 -5.81
N PHE A 98 8.69 -5.14 -5.44
CA PHE A 98 9.99 -4.92 -6.02
C PHE A 98 11.07 -5.47 -5.10
N VAL A 99 12.07 -6.13 -5.69
CA VAL A 99 13.29 -6.55 -5.00
C VAL A 99 14.44 -5.89 -5.75
N CYS A 100 15.23 -5.09 -5.05
CA CYS A 100 16.33 -4.33 -5.63
C CYS A 100 15.94 -3.48 -6.85
N GLY A 101 14.75 -2.87 -6.79
CA GLY A 101 14.22 -2.02 -7.86
C GLY A 101 13.67 -2.76 -9.08
N LYS A 102 13.62 -4.10 -9.07
CA LYS A 102 13.00 -4.89 -10.14
C LYS A 102 11.66 -5.47 -9.66
N PRO A 103 10.59 -5.49 -10.48
CA PRO A 103 9.33 -6.12 -10.10
C PRO A 103 9.49 -7.64 -10.07
N PHE A 104 9.06 -8.27 -8.97
CA PHE A 104 9.07 -9.72 -8.79
C PHE A 104 7.66 -10.29 -8.77
N ASP A 105 6.81 -9.76 -7.89
CA ASP A 105 5.43 -10.21 -7.77
C ASP A 105 4.49 -9.09 -8.18
N THR A 106 3.42 -9.41 -8.89
CA THR A 106 2.34 -8.48 -9.21
C THR A 106 1.00 -9.16 -9.05
N ILE A 107 0.13 -8.56 -8.26
CA ILE A 107 -1.23 -9.01 -8.01
C ILE A 107 -2.17 -7.90 -8.48
N SER A 108 -3.19 -8.27 -9.25
CA SER A 108 -4.19 -7.35 -9.77
C SER A 108 -5.59 -7.93 -9.54
N GLY A 109 -6.52 -7.09 -9.13
CA GLY A 109 -7.88 -7.49 -8.78
C GLY A 109 -8.81 -6.29 -8.66
N GLU A 110 -10.04 -6.53 -8.21
CA GLU A 110 -10.90 -5.46 -7.73
C GLU A 110 -10.46 -5.03 -6.33
N ARG A 111 -10.11 -5.99 -5.48
CA ARG A 111 -9.58 -5.73 -4.13
C ARG A 111 -8.28 -6.50 -3.94
N VAL A 112 -7.29 -5.87 -3.33
CA VAL A 112 -6.03 -6.51 -2.92
C VAL A 112 -5.70 -6.07 -1.51
N LYS A 113 -5.69 -7.04 -0.59
CA LYS A 113 -5.33 -6.87 0.82
C LYS A 113 -3.89 -7.26 1.05
N TYR A 114 -3.28 -6.56 1.99
CA TYR A 114 -1.95 -6.86 2.44
C TYR A 114 -1.80 -6.68 3.95
N ASN A 115 -1.41 -7.76 4.63
CA ASN A 115 -1.07 -7.72 6.03
C ASN A 115 0.43 -7.41 6.21
N GLN A 116 0.72 -6.26 6.82
CA GLN A 116 2.10 -5.78 6.96
C GLN A 116 2.93 -6.59 7.96
N LYS A 117 2.29 -7.31 8.90
CA LYS A 117 2.95 -8.13 9.92
C LYS A 117 3.29 -9.52 9.41
N THR A 118 2.37 -10.15 8.67
CA THR A 118 2.51 -11.56 8.25
C THR A 118 2.99 -11.72 6.81
N ASP A 119 3.08 -10.62 6.05
CA ASP A 119 3.40 -10.62 4.62
C ASP A 119 2.40 -11.41 3.74
N ILE A 120 1.17 -11.62 4.23
CA ILE A 120 0.11 -12.32 3.51
C ILE A 120 -0.62 -11.36 2.57
N TYR A 121 -0.86 -11.81 1.34
CA TYR A 121 -1.67 -11.13 0.33
C TYR A 121 -2.96 -11.89 0.06
N GLU A 122 -4.07 -11.17 -0.05
CA GLU A 122 -5.35 -11.72 -0.52
C GLU A 122 -5.89 -10.83 -1.65
N ALA A 123 -6.52 -11.43 -2.66
CA ALA A 123 -7.06 -10.66 -3.77
C ALA A 123 -8.40 -11.22 -4.22
N PHE A 124 -9.27 -10.31 -4.67
CA PHE A 124 -10.64 -10.61 -5.06
C PHE A 124 -10.91 -10.01 -6.44
N GLY A 125 -11.61 -10.79 -7.27
CA GLY A 125 -12.11 -10.32 -8.56
C GLY A 125 -13.39 -9.51 -8.39
N GLY A 126 -13.84 -8.90 -9.48
CA GLY A 126 -15.10 -8.18 -9.57
C GLY A 126 -15.14 -7.21 -10.76
N PRO A 127 -16.27 -6.54 -10.99
CA PRO A 127 -16.48 -5.65 -12.14
C PRO A 127 -15.44 -4.52 -12.27
N ASN A 128 -14.85 -4.07 -11.16
CA ASN A 128 -13.84 -3.01 -11.12
C ASN A 128 -12.41 -3.57 -11.02
N SER A 129 -12.17 -4.81 -11.44
CA SER A 129 -10.81 -5.37 -11.43
C SER A 129 -9.85 -4.61 -12.35
N ALA A 130 -8.60 -4.46 -11.93
CA ALA A 130 -7.52 -4.00 -12.80
C ALA A 130 -7.15 -5.04 -13.88
N ALA A 131 -7.45 -6.32 -13.64
CA ALA A 131 -7.23 -7.38 -14.61
C ALA A 131 -8.48 -7.60 -15.49
N ALA A 132 -8.24 -8.02 -16.73
CA ALA A 132 -9.29 -8.26 -17.70
C ALA A 132 -10.29 -9.33 -17.22
N GLY A 133 -11.56 -9.16 -17.61
CA GLY A 133 -12.63 -10.13 -17.33
C GLY A 133 -13.07 -10.17 -15.86
N GLY A 134 -12.73 -9.15 -15.06
CA GLY A 134 -13.15 -9.07 -13.67
C GLY A 134 -12.48 -10.11 -12.75
N ARG A 135 -11.39 -10.75 -13.19
CA ARG A 135 -10.70 -11.79 -12.42
C ARG A 135 -9.57 -11.21 -11.58
N VAL A 136 -9.04 -12.04 -10.68
CA VAL A 136 -7.70 -11.82 -10.11
C VAL A 136 -6.65 -12.29 -11.13
N ARG A 137 -5.56 -11.53 -11.26
CA ARG A 137 -4.35 -11.96 -11.97
C ARG A 137 -3.16 -11.83 -11.03
N SER A 138 -2.43 -12.92 -10.84
CA SER A 138 -1.18 -12.94 -10.08
C SER A 138 -0.02 -13.40 -10.98
N VAL A 139 1.11 -12.74 -10.83
CA VAL A 139 2.41 -13.16 -11.35
C VAL A 139 3.33 -13.21 -10.15
N ALA A 140 3.85 -14.38 -9.83
CA ALA A 140 4.79 -14.57 -8.74
C ALA A 140 6.06 -15.23 -9.26
N GLN A 141 7.22 -14.79 -8.78
CA GLN A 141 8.48 -15.46 -9.09
C GLN A 141 8.80 -16.54 -8.03
N PRO A 142 9.54 -17.60 -8.40
CA PRO A 142 10.04 -18.56 -7.42
C PRO A 142 10.89 -17.88 -6.34
N THR A 143 10.72 -18.29 -5.08
CA THR A 143 11.47 -17.75 -3.93
C THR A 143 12.98 -17.79 -4.14
N ALA A 144 13.50 -18.85 -4.76
CA ALA A 144 14.93 -18.96 -5.08
C ALA A 144 15.47 -17.80 -5.93
N LYS A 145 14.65 -17.23 -6.83
CA LYS A 145 15.05 -16.05 -7.61
C LYS A 145 15.04 -14.77 -6.78
N ILE A 146 14.09 -14.66 -5.84
CA ILE A 146 14.00 -13.54 -4.89
C ILE A 146 15.24 -13.56 -4.00
N ASP A 147 15.55 -14.72 -3.39
CA ASP A 147 16.71 -14.89 -2.51
C ASP A 147 18.03 -14.59 -3.21
N ALA A 148 18.19 -15.07 -4.45
CA ALA A 148 19.37 -14.78 -5.27
C ALA A 148 19.52 -13.27 -5.54
N ALA A 149 18.42 -12.56 -5.83
CA ALA A 149 18.45 -11.12 -6.04
C ALA A 149 18.82 -10.37 -4.75
N ILE A 150 18.22 -10.72 -3.61
CA ILE A 150 18.55 -10.13 -2.30
C ILE A 150 20.04 -10.32 -1.99
N ALA A 151 20.58 -11.53 -2.18
CA ALA A 151 21.99 -11.83 -1.94
C ALA A 151 22.93 -11.05 -2.87
N GLU A 152 22.53 -10.76 -4.11
CA GLU A 152 23.31 -9.92 -5.02
C GLU A 152 23.35 -8.46 -4.53
N CYS A 153 22.22 -7.95 -4.03
CA CYS A 153 22.09 -6.57 -3.58
C CYS A 153 22.82 -6.31 -2.27
N SER A 154 22.79 -7.26 -1.35
CA SER A 154 23.56 -7.17 -0.11
C SER A 154 25.07 -7.13 -0.38
N LYS A 155 25.56 -7.94 -1.33
CA LYS A 155 26.98 -7.89 -1.75
C LYS A 155 27.35 -6.54 -2.37
N LYS A 156 26.43 -5.92 -3.13
CA LYS A 156 26.66 -4.61 -3.79
C LYS A 156 26.61 -3.44 -2.82
N SER A 157 25.76 -3.48 -1.78
CA SER A 157 25.70 -2.44 -0.76
C SER A 157 26.96 -2.42 0.11
N VAL A 158 27.48 -3.59 0.48
CA VAL A 158 28.74 -3.72 1.26
C VAL A 158 29.96 -3.20 0.48
N LYS A 159 29.98 -3.30 -0.86
CA LYS A 159 31.09 -2.79 -1.69
C LYS A 159 31.06 -1.28 -1.92
N LYS A 160 29.98 -0.60 -1.57
CA LYS A 160 29.79 0.85 -1.78
C LYS A 160 29.98 1.70 -0.52
N GLY A 161 30.10 1.07 0.65
CA GLY A 161 30.46 1.72 1.92
C GLY A 161 31.94 1.55 2.21
#